data_AF-A0A4Q3CCY1-F1
#
_entry.id   AF-A0A4Q3CCY1-F1
#
_cell.length_a   1.000
_cell.length_b   1.000
_cell.length_c   1.000
_cell.angle_alpha   90.00
_cell.angle_beta   90.00
_cell.angle_gamma   90.00
#
_symmetry.space_group_name_H-M   'P 1'
#
loop_
_entity.id
_entity.type
_entity.pdbx_description
1 polymer ?
#
loop_
_entity_poly.entity_id
_entity_poly.type
_entity_poly.pdbx_seq_one_letter_code
_entity_poly.pdbx_strand_id
1 'polypeptide(L)'
;MLLKENIPVKYTFGKIWKEITMVTVYAVLIAILYNNFHVTRISIPIAVPTILGTVISLLLAFKSNQAYDRWWEARTIWGAIVNDTRTLTRQLLTFVDTHYGTAEERAFCERVAKRQVAWCHSLSKHLRGQDAMEGLERLICREDIEYVKNYTN
;
A
#
# COMPACT_ATOMS: atom_id res chain seq x y z
N MET A 1 5.04 4.35 9.58
CA MET A 1 3.61 4.15 9.80
C MET A 1 3.48 2.96 10.73
N LEU A 2 3.69 3.20 12.02
CA LEU A 2 3.36 2.25 13.08
C LEU A 2 1.86 2.45 13.31
N LEU A 3 1.04 1.44 13.10
CA LEU A 3 -0.39 1.50 13.44
C LEU A 3 -0.48 1.73 14.95
N LYS A 4 -0.74 2.98 15.34
CA LYS A 4 -0.82 3.42 16.74
C LYS A 4 -2.17 3.04 17.39
N GLU A 5 -3.10 2.49 16.60
CA GLU A 5 -4.43 2.11 17.06
C GLU A 5 -4.65 0.61 17.03
N ASN A 6 -5.26 0.12 18.11
CA ASN A 6 -5.75 -1.24 18.22
C ASN A 6 -6.73 -1.51 17.08
N ILE A 7 -6.44 -2.49 16.23
CA ILE A 7 -7.36 -2.90 15.16
C ILE A 7 -8.67 -3.33 15.81
N PRO A 8 -9.79 -2.64 15.57
CA PRO A 8 -11.04 -2.97 16.25
C PRO A 8 -11.47 -4.37 15.85
N VAL A 9 -11.79 -5.21 16.84
CA VAL A 9 -12.24 -6.61 16.62
C VAL A 9 -13.41 -6.68 15.64
N LYS A 10 -14.26 -5.64 15.61
CA LYS A 10 -15.37 -5.51 14.65
C LYS A 10 -14.90 -5.48 13.19
N TYR A 11 -13.73 -4.92 12.89
CA TYR A 11 -13.18 -4.85 11.54
C TYR A 11 -12.68 -6.21 11.05
N THR A 12 -11.97 -6.96 11.90
CA THR A 12 -11.49 -8.31 11.55
C THR A 12 -12.68 -9.25 11.36
N PHE A 13 -13.64 -9.25 12.29
CA PHE A 13 -14.86 -10.06 12.17
C PHE A 13 -15.70 -9.67 10.95
N GLY A 14 -15.82 -8.38 10.62
CA GLY A 14 -16.54 -7.93 9.43
C GLY A 14 -16.00 -8.50 8.11
N LYS A 15 -14.72 -8.90 8.08
CA LYS A 15 -14.09 -9.46 6.87
C LYS A 15 -14.21 -10.98 6.75
N ILE A 16 -14.29 -11.71 7.86
CA ILE A 16 -14.26 -13.19 7.90
C ILE A 16 -15.56 -13.84 8.41
N TRP A 17 -16.62 -13.05 8.66
CA TRP A 17 -17.84 -13.57 9.28
C TRP A 17 -18.56 -14.62 8.42
N LYS A 18 -18.47 -14.54 7.09
CA LYS A 18 -19.10 -15.52 6.19
C LYS A 18 -18.42 -16.89 6.33
N GLU A 19 -17.09 -16.89 6.35
CA GLU A 19 -16.26 -18.08 6.51
C GLU A 19 -16.48 -18.70 7.89
N ILE A 20 -16.49 -17.89 8.95
CA ILE A 20 -16.78 -18.37 10.31
C ILE A 20 -18.18 -19.00 10.35
N THR A 21 -19.20 -18.30 9.85
CA THR A 21 -20.59 -18.80 9.88
C THR A 21 -20.72 -20.10 9.11
N MET A 22 -20.10 -20.20 7.92
CA MET A 22 -20.11 -21.41 7.11
C MET A 22 -19.47 -22.60 7.85
N VAL A 23 -18.30 -22.40 8.47
CA VAL A 23 -17.61 -23.44 9.25
C VAL A 23 -18.42 -23.84 10.48
N THR A 24 -19.03 -22.88 11.18
CA THR A 24 -19.89 -23.15 12.33
C THR A 24 -21.12 -23.96 11.93
N VAL A 25 -21.83 -23.57 10.85
CA VAL A 25 -22.99 -24.31 10.35
C VAL A 25 -22.60 -25.74 9.96
N TYR A 26 -21.49 -25.90 9.25
CA TYR A 26 -20.95 -27.22 8.90
C TYR A 26 -20.66 -28.08 10.14
N ALA A 27 -19.96 -27.53 11.14
CA ALA A 27 -19.63 -28.23 12.37
C ALA A 27 -20.89 -28.64 13.16
N VAL A 28 -21.89 -27.74 13.26
CA VAL A 28 -23.17 -28.01 13.91
C VAL A 28 -23.94 -29.11 13.17
N LEU A 29 -23.98 -29.06 11.84
CA LEU A 29 -24.65 -30.08 11.03
C LEU A 29 -24.04 -31.47 11.25
N ILE A 30 -22.71 -31.57 11.25
CA ILE A 30 -22.01 -32.84 11.55
C ILE A 30 -22.30 -33.31 12.98
N ALA A 31 -22.30 -32.40 13.96
CA ALA A 31 -22.62 -32.74 15.35
C ALA A 31 -24.05 -33.29 15.50
N ILE A 32 -25.03 -32.70 14.80
CA ILE A 32 -26.42 -33.17 14.79
C ILE A 32 -26.53 -34.55 14.15
N LEU A 33 -25.87 -34.78 13.01
CA LEU A 33 -25.86 -36.08 12.32
C LEU A 33 -25.22 -37.18 13.17
N TYR A 34 -24.15 -36.85 13.89
CA TYR A 34 -23.48 -37.79 14.78
C TYR A 34 -24.34 -38.14 16.01
N ASN A 35 -24.92 -37.14 16.68
CA ASN A 35 -25.65 -37.34 17.93
C ASN A 35 -27.09 -37.86 17.75
N ASN A 36 -27.82 -37.40 16.73
CA ASN A 36 -29.25 -37.74 16.57
C ASN A 36 -29.49 -38.88 15.58
N PHE A 37 -28.64 -39.02 14.55
CA PHE A 37 -28.81 -40.01 13.49
C PHE A 37 -27.83 -41.19 13.59
N HIS A 38 -26.96 -41.20 14.61
CA HIS A 38 -25.95 -42.24 14.86
C HIS A 38 -25.10 -42.60 13.63
N VAL A 39 -24.78 -41.61 12.79
CA VAL A 39 -23.91 -41.78 11.63
C VAL A 39 -22.45 -41.86 12.11
N THR A 40 -22.07 -42.99 12.71
CA THR A 40 -20.76 -43.20 13.36
C THR A 40 -19.74 -43.90 12.45
N ARG A 41 -20.14 -44.34 11.27
CA ARG A 41 -19.28 -45.11 10.34
C ARG A 41 -18.27 -44.27 9.56
N ILE A 42 -18.23 -42.96 9.77
CA ILE A 42 -17.31 -42.05 9.09
C ILE A 42 -16.15 -41.73 10.04
N SER A 43 -15.00 -42.37 9.80
CA SER A 43 -13.75 -42.06 10.50
C SER A 43 -12.80 -41.36 9.54
N ILE A 44 -12.46 -40.10 9.84
CA ILE A 44 -11.46 -39.34 9.09
C ILE A 44 -10.16 -39.39 9.89
N PRO A 45 -9.06 -39.94 9.33
CA PRO A 45 -7.78 -39.98 10.01
C PRO A 45 -7.27 -38.56 10.32
N ILE A 46 -6.87 -38.31 11.56
CA ILE A 46 -6.34 -37.00 12.01
C ILE A 46 -5.05 -36.58 11.26
N ALA A 47 -4.36 -37.54 10.63
CA ALA A 47 -3.21 -37.28 9.79
C ALA A 47 -3.56 -36.37 8.60
N VAL A 48 -4.76 -36.50 8.02
CA VAL A 48 -5.19 -35.70 6.86
C VAL A 48 -5.26 -34.20 7.19
N PRO A 49 -6.05 -33.73 8.19
CA PRO A 49 -6.08 -32.32 8.54
C PRO A 49 -4.74 -31.81 9.08
N THR A 50 -3.94 -32.68 9.74
CA THR A 50 -2.61 -32.29 10.22
C THR A 50 -1.66 -31.95 9.07
N ILE A 51 -1.54 -32.84 8.07
CA ILE A 51 -0.67 -32.60 6.90
C ILE A 51 -1.12 -31.36 6.13
N LEU A 52 -2.43 -31.24 5.88
CA LEU A 52 -3.00 -30.08 5.20
C LEU A 52 -2.73 -28.78 5.97
N GLY A 53 -2.94 -28.80 7.29
CA GLY A 53 -2.68 -27.65 8.16
C GLY A 53 -1.21 -27.23 8.15
N THR A 54 -0.28 -28.18 8.17
CA THR A 54 1.17 -27.90 8.08
C THR A 54 1.52 -27.25 6.75
N VAL A 55 1.04 -27.80 5.63
CA VAL A 55 1.32 -27.25 4.29
C VAL A 55 0.73 -25.84 4.15
N ILE A 56 -0.51 -25.63 4.58
CA ILE A 56 -1.16 -24.31 4.54
C ILE A 56 -0.38 -23.29 5.39
N SER A 57 0.03 -23.67 6.59
CA SER A 57 0.79 -22.78 7.49
C SER A 57 2.13 -22.37 6.89
N LEU A 58 2.84 -23.32 6.27
CA LEU A 58 4.12 -23.05 5.61
C LEU A 58 3.94 -22.10 4.40
N LEU A 59 2.95 -22.37 3.54
CA LEU A 59 2.64 -21.52 2.40
C LEU A 59 2.23 -20.11 2.83
N LEU A 60 1.43 -20.01 3.90
CA LEU A 60 1.03 -18.72 4.46
C LEU A 60 2.23 -17.93 4.97
N ALA A 61 3.18 -18.58 5.65
CA ALA A 61 4.40 -17.94 6.12
C ALA A 61 5.23 -17.37 4.96
N PHE A 62 5.46 -18.16 3.90
CA PHE A 62 6.19 -17.67 2.72
C PHE A 62 5.48 -16.51 2.02
N LYS A 63 4.15 -16.62 1.83
CA LYS A 63 3.35 -15.55 1.23
C LYS A 63 3.36 -14.27 2.07
N SER A 64 3.28 -14.41 3.39
CA SER A 64 3.31 -13.28 4.31
C SER A 64 4.66 -12.57 4.28
N ASN A 65 5.75 -13.32 4.25
CA ASN A 65 7.11 -12.76 4.16
C ASN A 65 7.29 -11.99 2.84
N GLN A 66 6.90 -12.57 1.70
CA GLN A 66 6.98 -11.88 0.40
C GLN A 66 6.13 -10.61 0.35
N ALA A 67 4.91 -10.65 0.90
CA ALA A 67 4.05 -9.47 0.96
C ALA A 67 4.66 -8.37 1.85
N TYR A 68 5.29 -8.76 2.97
CA TYR A 68 6.00 -7.86 3.85
C TYR A 68 7.21 -7.22 3.17
N ASP A 69 8.03 -8.00 2.47
CA ASP A 69 9.21 -7.51 1.75
C ASP A 69 8.81 -6.49 0.68
N ARG A 70 7.78 -6.78 -0.12
CA ARG A 70 7.23 -5.83 -1.12
C ARG A 70 6.73 -4.54 -0.48
N TRP A 71 6.06 -4.63 0.67
CA TRP A 71 5.60 -3.46 1.40
C TRP A 71 6.79 -2.63 1.93
N TRP A 72 7.81 -3.30 2.46
CA TRP A 72 9.01 -2.66 2.99
C TRP A 72 9.83 -1.98 1.88
N GLU A 73 9.97 -2.62 0.73
CA GLU A 73 10.62 -2.07 -0.46
C GLU A 73 9.92 -0.79 -0.92
N ALA A 74 8.59 -0.82 -1.09
CA ALA A 74 7.82 0.35 -1.46
C ALA A 74 8.02 1.51 -0.46
N ARG A 75 8.00 1.21 0.85
CA ARG A 75 8.29 2.21 1.89
C ARG A 75 9.71 2.77 1.78
N THR A 76 10.69 1.94 1.45
CA THR A 76 12.09 2.34 1.28
C THR A 76 12.24 3.28 0.09
N ILE A 77 11.65 2.95 -1.06
CA ILE A 77 11.65 3.78 -2.27
C ILE A 77 11.03 5.16 -2.00
N TRP A 78 9.85 5.21 -1.36
CA TRP A 78 9.24 6.48 -0.97
C TRP A 78 10.12 7.28 0.02
N GLY A 79 10.89 6.60 0.87
CA GLY A 79 11.88 7.23 1.74
C GLY A 79 13.05 7.85 0.96
N ALA A 80 13.56 7.13 -0.05
CA ALA A 80 14.60 7.63 -0.94
C ALA A 80 14.13 8.88 -1.70
N ILE A 81 12.93 8.85 -2.30
CA ILE A 81 12.33 10.01 -3.00
C ILE A 81 12.34 11.27 -2.12
N VAL A 82 11.98 11.16 -0.84
CA VAL A 82 11.98 12.29 0.09
C VAL A 82 13.41 12.81 0.34
N ASN A 83 14.37 11.92 0.53
CA ASN A 83 15.76 12.29 0.77
C ASN A 83 16.41 12.92 -0.48
N ASP A 84 16.15 12.37 -1.65
CA ASP A 84 16.65 12.87 -2.93
C ASP A 84 16.03 14.23 -3.26
N THR A 85 14.74 14.41 -3.01
CA THR A 85 14.05 15.71 -3.14
C THR A 85 14.68 16.80 -2.27
N ARG A 86 15.04 16.47 -1.01
CA ARG A 86 15.74 17.41 -0.12
C ARG A 86 17.15 17.72 -0.60
N THR A 87 17.86 16.70 -1.07
CA THR A 87 19.22 16.87 -1.60
C THR A 87 19.22 17.74 -2.85
N LEU A 88 18.31 17.48 -3.79
CA LEU A 88 18.08 18.27 -4.99
C LEU A 88 17.80 19.74 -4.63
N THR A 89 16.86 19.98 -3.71
CA THR A 89 16.50 21.35 -3.31
C THR A 89 17.68 22.06 -2.65
N ARG A 90 18.44 21.37 -1.79
CA ARG A 90 19.65 21.93 -1.18
C ARG A 90 20.70 22.29 -2.23
N GLN A 91 21.00 21.38 -3.14
CA GLN A 91 21.95 21.63 -4.23
C GLN A 91 21.53 22.80 -5.10
N LEU A 92 20.24 22.89 -5.44
CA LEU A 92 19.67 23.98 -6.19
C LEU A 92 19.88 25.33 -5.50
N LEU A 93 19.58 25.42 -4.19
CA LEU A 93 19.76 26.65 -3.41
C LEU A 93 21.23 27.05 -3.24
N THR A 94 22.13 26.07 -3.13
CA THR A 94 23.58 26.29 -2.94
C THR A 94 24.29 26.65 -4.25
N PHE A 95 24.00 25.97 -5.35
CA PHE A 95 24.71 26.18 -6.62
C PHE A 95 24.22 27.41 -7.39
N VAL A 96 22.95 27.80 -7.21
CA VAL A 96 22.39 29.03 -7.79
C VAL A 96 22.67 30.25 -6.89
N ASP A 97 23.37 30.05 -5.76
CA ASP A 97 23.65 31.08 -4.75
C ASP A 97 22.47 32.00 -4.45
N THR A 98 21.36 31.40 -4.03
CA THR A 98 20.11 32.16 -3.77
C THR A 98 20.24 33.22 -2.68
N HIS A 99 21.31 33.20 -1.87
CA HIS A 99 21.53 34.19 -0.81
C HIS A 99 21.93 35.54 -1.40
N TYR A 100 22.83 35.55 -2.38
CA TYR A 100 23.29 36.75 -3.09
C TYR A 100 22.68 36.91 -4.50
N GLY A 101 21.92 35.92 -4.95
CA GLY A 101 21.29 35.90 -6.27
C GLY A 101 20.14 36.89 -6.47
N THR A 102 19.86 37.15 -7.74
CA THR A 102 18.77 37.95 -8.27
C THR A 102 17.39 37.35 -7.95
N ALA A 103 16.33 38.15 -8.10
CA ALA A 103 14.95 37.66 -7.93
C ALA A 103 14.59 36.55 -8.95
N GLU A 104 15.21 36.57 -10.13
CA GLU A 104 15.00 35.59 -11.20
C GLU A 104 15.56 34.21 -10.83
N GLU A 105 16.74 34.17 -10.23
CA GLU A 105 17.40 32.96 -9.73
C GLU A 105 16.60 32.30 -8.60
N ARG A 106 16.09 33.11 -7.65
CA ARG A 106 15.19 32.62 -6.60
C ARG A 106 13.90 32.05 -7.18
N ALA A 107 13.29 32.75 -8.14
CA ALA A 107 12.09 32.29 -8.82
C ALA A 107 12.34 31.00 -9.61
N PHE A 108 13.52 30.85 -10.22
CA PHE A 108 13.93 29.61 -10.88
C PHE A 108 14.00 28.44 -9.88
N CYS A 109 14.67 28.64 -8.74
CA CYS A 109 14.76 27.62 -7.70
C CYS A 109 13.38 27.18 -7.19
N GLU A 110 12.49 28.15 -6.95
CA GLU A 110 11.12 27.88 -6.52
C GLU A 110 10.32 27.09 -7.57
N ARG A 111 10.44 27.44 -8.86
CA ARG A 111 9.77 26.71 -9.95
C ARG A 111 10.21 25.24 -9.99
N VAL A 112 11.51 24.96 -9.90
CA VAL A 112 12.03 23.59 -9.91
C VAL A 112 11.56 22.81 -8.68
N ALA A 113 11.58 23.43 -7.50
CA ALA A 113 11.09 22.80 -6.28
C ALA A 113 9.58 22.47 -6.38
N LYS A 114 8.75 23.39 -6.90
CA LYS A 114 7.32 23.14 -7.09
C LYS A 114 7.05 22.04 -8.13
N ARG A 115 7.84 21.94 -9.20
CA ARG A 115 7.76 20.83 -10.16
C ARG A 115 8.07 19.48 -9.51
N GLN A 116 9.04 19.42 -8.61
CA GLN A 116 9.34 18.20 -7.85
C GLN A 116 8.18 17.82 -6.91
N VAL A 117 7.51 18.78 -6.29
CA VAL A 117 6.30 18.53 -5.49
C VAL A 117 5.14 18.03 -6.37
N ALA A 118 4.95 18.65 -7.54
CA ALA A 118 3.96 18.23 -8.53
C ALA A 118 4.19 16.79 -9.00
N TRP A 119 5.45 16.42 -9.28
CA TRP A 119 5.81 15.05 -9.64
C TRP A 119 5.48 14.05 -8.53
N CYS A 120 5.81 14.35 -7.28
CA CYS A 120 5.44 13.51 -6.13
C CYS A 120 3.92 13.32 -6.00
N HIS A 121 3.14 14.39 -6.22
CA HIS A 121 1.67 14.33 -6.18
C HIS A 121 1.12 13.45 -7.31
N SER A 122 1.60 13.71 -8.53
CA SER A 122 1.23 12.96 -9.73
C SER A 122 1.55 11.47 -9.60
N LEU A 123 2.76 11.11 -9.14
CA LEU A 123 3.16 9.73 -8.88
C LEU A 123 2.24 9.04 -7.86
N SER A 124 1.88 9.76 -6.78
CA SER A 124 0.99 9.24 -5.75
C SER A 124 -0.41 8.95 -6.29
N LYS A 125 -0.94 9.81 -7.16
CA LYS A 125 -2.25 9.65 -7.80
C LYS A 125 -2.23 8.51 -8.82
N HIS A 126 -1.20 8.46 -9.67
CA HIS A 126 -1.00 7.42 -10.67
C HIS A 126 -0.96 6.02 -10.03
N LEU A 127 -0.17 5.84 -8.95
CA LEU A 127 -0.08 4.55 -8.23
C LEU A 127 -1.39 4.12 -7.56
N ARG A 128 -2.37 5.02 -7.40
CA ARG A 128 -3.71 4.73 -6.88
C ARG A 128 -4.77 4.57 -7.98
N GLY A 129 -4.38 4.63 -9.26
CA GLY A 129 -5.32 4.64 -10.38
C GLY A 129 -6.23 5.87 -10.40
N GLN A 130 -5.78 6.99 -9.82
CA GLN A 130 -6.49 8.27 -9.85
C GLN A 130 -5.92 9.17 -10.96
N ASP A 131 -6.65 10.22 -11.33
CA ASP A 131 -6.15 11.21 -12.29
C ASP A 131 -4.87 11.87 -11.75
N ALA A 132 -3.77 11.69 -12.49
CA ALA A 132 -2.45 12.17 -12.14
C ALA A 132 -2.28 13.69 -12.34
N MET A 133 -3.20 14.33 -13.08
CA MET A 133 -3.20 15.76 -13.35
C MET A 133 -4.03 16.55 -12.35
N GLU A 134 -4.88 15.87 -11.57
CA GLU A 134 -5.74 16.48 -10.57
C GLU A 134 -4.90 17.25 -9.53
N GLY A 135 -5.15 18.56 -9.41
CA GLY A 135 -4.51 19.42 -8.41
C GLY A 135 -3.13 19.97 -8.77
N LEU A 136 -2.56 19.60 -9.93
CA LEU A 136 -1.26 20.15 -10.40
C LEU A 136 -1.31 21.65 -10.70
N GLU A 137 -2.49 22.18 -11.03
CA GLU A 137 -2.76 23.62 -11.28
C GLU A 137 -2.34 24.56 -10.15
N ARG A 138 -2.22 24.04 -8.92
CA ARG A 138 -1.78 24.83 -7.75
C ARG A 138 -0.27 24.91 -7.60
N LEU A 139 0.47 24.04 -8.30
CA LEU A 139 1.91 23.85 -8.12
C LEU A 139 2.73 24.32 -9.32
N ILE A 140 2.25 24.06 -10.54
CA ILE A 140 2.98 24.37 -11.78
C ILE A 140 2.21 25.35 -12.66
N CYS A 141 2.92 26.04 -13.56
CA CYS A 141 2.31 27.02 -14.46
C CYS A 141 1.48 26.34 -15.56
N ARG A 142 0.64 27.13 -16.25
CA ARG A 142 -0.21 26.62 -17.33
C ARG A 142 0.60 26.01 -18.48
N GLU A 143 1.74 26.59 -18.81
CA GLU A 143 2.65 26.09 -19.84
C GLU A 143 3.14 24.68 -19.51
N ASP A 144 3.57 24.43 -18.26
CA ASP A 144 4.00 23.10 -17.81
C ASP A 144 2.84 22.09 -17.86
N ILE A 145 1.61 22.51 -17.53
CA ILE A 145 0.43 21.65 -17.57
C ILE A 145 0.09 21.25 -19.00
N GLU A 146 0.11 22.21 -19.93
CA GLU A 146 -0.11 21.94 -21.36
C GLU A 146 0.97 21.02 -21.92
N TYR A 147 2.23 21.22 -21.52
CA TYR A 147 3.32 20.34 -21.91
C TYR A 147 3.09 18.90 -21.40
N VAL A 148 2.78 18.72 -20.13
CA VAL A 148 2.61 17.39 -19.51
C VAL A 148 1.37 16.68 -20.04
N LYS A 149 0.30 17.39 -20.42
CA LYS A 149 -0.91 16.79 -21.05
C LYS A 149 -0.61 16.00 -22.33
N ASN A 150 0.48 16.33 -23.03
CA ASN A 150 0.87 15.66 -24.27
C ASN A 150 1.54 14.30 -24.01
N TYR A 151 1.90 14.00 -22.76
CA TYR A 151 2.54 12.75 -22.37
C TYR A 151 1.56 11.89 -21.58
N THR A 152 1.41 10.65 -22.01
CA THR A 152 0.71 9.62 -21.26
C THR A 152 1.78 8.75 -20.62
N ASN A 153 1.83 8.68 -19.29
CA ASN A 153 2.61 7.64 -18.60
C ASN A 153 2.00 6.27 -18.85
#